data_AF-A0AAW1UUY7-F1
#
_entry.id   AF-A0AAW1UUY7-F1
#
_cell.length_a   1.000
_cell.length_b   1.000
_cell.length_c   1.000
_cell.angle_alpha   90.00
_cell.angle_beta   90.00
_cell.angle_gamma   90.00
#
_symmetry.space_group_name_H-M   'P 1'
#
loop_
_entity.id
_entity.type
_entity.pdbx_description
1 polymer ?
#
loop_
_entity_poly.entity_id
_entity_poly.type
_entity_poly.pdbx_seq_one_letter_code
_entity_poly.pdbx_strand_id
1 'polypeptide(L)'
;MSSSIVKQSLAILESDDLTLPKKNKKEKKTKDIFAGKHLKDLQGTKKISLSETRKTLLSKEEIYKKNLKKLELLKQVTTLKLDEEIKNRIIQRNVTKRPVKGKSKKKKDKKTVFTEEDFKKFEEEYTGE
;
A
#
# COMPACT_ATOMS: atom_id res chain seq x y z
N MET A 1 -18.95 6.60 -5.36
CA MET A 1 -18.85 6.07 -3.98
C MET A 1 -18.93 7.23 -3.00
N SER A 2 -19.69 7.12 -1.90
CA SER A 2 -19.79 8.22 -0.93
C SER A 2 -18.54 8.28 -0.04
N SER A 3 -18.10 9.48 0.28
CA SER A 3 -16.94 9.71 1.15
C SER A 3 -17.11 9.12 2.55
N SER A 4 -18.34 8.99 3.04
CA SER A 4 -18.67 8.38 4.33
C SER A 4 -18.39 6.88 4.36
N ILE A 5 -18.70 6.15 3.28
CA ILE A 5 -18.42 4.71 3.17
C ILE A 5 -16.93 4.45 3.12
N VAL A 6 -16.18 5.27 2.36
CA VAL A 6 -14.73 5.14 2.26
C VAL A 6 -14.08 5.34 3.64
N LYS A 7 -14.50 6.37 4.38
CA LYS A 7 -14.01 6.63 5.75
C LYS A 7 -14.33 5.50 6.71
N GLN A 8 -15.53 4.91 6.65
CA GLN A 8 -15.91 3.78 7.50
C GLN A 8 -15.13 2.51 7.16
N SER A 9 -14.90 2.22 5.88
CA SER A 9 -14.08 1.07 5.47
C SER A 9 -12.62 1.21 5.87
N LEU A 10 -12.04 2.40 5.79
CA LEU A 10 -10.66 2.65 6.21
C LEU A 10 -10.50 2.52 7.72
N ALA A 11 -11.47 2.99 8.50
CA ALA A 11 -11.46 2.84 9.96
C ALA A 11 -11.41 1.36 10.41
N ILE A 12 -12.11 0.45 9.72
CA ILE A 12 -12.07 -1.00 10.01
C ILE A 12 -10.71 -1.63 9.65
N LEU A 13 -10.01 -1.07 8.67
CA LEU A 13 -8.69 -1.56 8.27
C LEU A 13 -7.59 -1.08 9.23
N GLU A 14 -7.67 0.17 9.68
CA GLU A 14 -6.70 0.81 10.58
C GLU A 14 -6.89 0.40 12.04
N SER A 15 -8.10 0.01 12.45
CA SER A 15 -8.38 -0.46 13.81
C SER A 15 -8.02 -1.94 13.96
N ASP A 16 -7.22 -2.27 14.98
CA ASP A 16 -7.02 -3.66 15.40
C ASP A 16 -8.29 -4.24 16.06
N ASP A 17 -9.16 -3.37 16.55
CA ASP A 17 -10.47 -3.72 17.10
C ASP A 17 -11.50 -3.91 15.98
N LEU A 18 -12.01 -5.14 15.84
CA LEU A 18 -12.98 -5.57 14.83
C LEU A 18 -14.40 -5.07 15.15
N THR A 19 -14.59 -3.76 15.29
CA THR A 19 -15.89 -3.18 15.62
C THR A 19 -16.35 -2.18 14.57
N LEU A 20 -17.65 -2.20 14.27
CA LEU A 20 -18.25 -1.17 13.43
C LEU A 20 -18.27 0.16 14.20
N PRO A 21 -17.91 1.29 13.55
CA PRO A 21 -18.07 2.58 14.18
C PRO A 21 -19.55 2.78 14.51
N LYS A 22 -19.87 2.94 15.80
CA LYS A 22 -21.23 3.24 16.26
C LYS A 22 -21.68 4.54 15.58
N LYS A 23 -22.95 4.61 15.16
CA LYS A 23 -23.54 5.87 14.65
C LYS A 23 -23.43 6.90 15.76
N ASN A 24 -22.55 7.88 15.61
CA ASN A 24 -22.48 9.01 16.52
C ASN A 24 -23.83 9.74 16.47
N LYS A 25 -24.65 9.58 17.50
CA LYS A 25 -25.72 10.54 17.79
C LYS A 25 -25.02 11.89 17.90
N LYS A 26 -25.58 12.94 17.28
CA LYS A 26 -25.04 14.30 17.41
C LYS A 26 -25.19 14.72 18.88
N GLU A 27 -24.19 14.42 19.69
CA GLU A 27 -24.10 14.93 21.04
C GLU A 27 -23.81 16.42 20.96
N LYS A 28 -24.61 17.21 21.70
CA LYS A 28 -24.42 18.64 21.83
C LYS A 28 -23.01 18.86 22.38
N LYS A 29 -22.23 19.72 21.70
CA LYS A 29 -20.86 20.06 22.06
C LYS A 29 -20.78 20.56 23.51
N THR A 30 -20.42 19.70 24.46
CA THR A 30 -19.66 20.11 25.63
C THR A 30 -18.19 20.09 25.23
N LYS A 31 -17.49 21.19 25.52
CA LYS A 31 -16.06 21.34 25.23
C LYS A 31 -15.28 20.51 26.24
N ASP A 32 -15.25 19.20 26.03
CA ASP A 32 -14.29 18.35 26.74
C ASP A 32 -13.11 18.10 25.82
N ILE A 33 -11.99 18.65 26.29
CA ILE A 33 -10.64 18.57 25.75
C ILE A 33 -10.24 17.08 25.76
N PHE A 34 -10.69 16.32 24.78
CA PHE A 34 -10.13 14.99 24.55
C PHE A 34 -8.81 15.20 23.83
N ALA A 35 -7.75 15.17 24.63
CA ALA A 35 -6.37 15.08 24.20
C ALA A 35 -6.28 14.19 22.96
N GLY A 36 -5.81 14.79 21.85
CA GLY A 36 -5.58 14.10 20.61
C GLY A 36 -4.69 12.90 20.87
N LYS A 37 -5.29 11.70 20.81
CA LYS A 37 -4.56 10.44 20.74
C LYS A 37 -3.88 10.40 19.38
N HIS A 38 -2.70 11.02 19.36
CA HIS A 38 -1.53 10.71 18.57
C HIS A 38 -1.76 9.88 17.29
N LEU A 39 -2.01 10.57 16.18
CA LEU A 39 -1.37 10.21 14.90
C LEU A 39 0.11 10.60 14.98
N LYS A 40 0.86 9.96 15.89
CA LYS A 40 2.34 10.04 15.95
C LYS A 40 2.87 8.63 15.78
N ASP A 41 2.86 8.08 14.58
CA ASP A 41 3.67 6.89 14.25
C ASP A 41 3.95 6.79 12.73
N LEU A 42 4.19 7.92 12.05
CA LEU A 42 4.83 7.93 10.72
C LEU A 42 6.22 8.57 10.69
N GLN A 43 6.68 9.14 11.82
CA GLN A 43 7.99 9.81 11.94
C GLN A 43 8.85 9.34 13.11
N GLY A 44 8.34 8.45 13.98
CA GLY A 44 9.10 7.89 15.09
C GLY A 44 9.40 6.42 14.83
N THR A 45 10.63 6.07 14.49
CA THR A 45 11.10 4.68 14.54
C THR A 45 11.21 4.26 16.01
N LYS A 46 10.06 4.02 16.67
CA LYS A 46 10.05 3.29 17.94
C LYS A 46 10.73 1.95 17.67
N LYS A 47 11.89 1.74 18.29
CA LYS A 47 12.61 0.47 18.22
C LYS A 47 11.81 -0.55 19.02
N ILE A 48 10.88 -1.22 18.35
CA ILE A 48 10.10 -2.32 18.94
C ILE A 48 11.09 -3.45 19.23
N SER A 49 11.10 -3.95 20.46
CA SER A 49 12.00 -5.04 20.83
C SER A 49 11.59 -6.35 20.12
N LEU A 50 12.57 -7.24 19.88
CA LEU A 50 12.27 -8.56 19.28
C LEU A 50 11.30 -9.38 20.15
N SER A 51 11.27 -9.14 21.46
CA SER A 51 10.33 -9.77 22.38
C SER A 51 8.92 -9.19 22.27
N GLU A 52 8.76 -7.89 22.04
CA GLU A 52 7.46 -7.25 21.76
C GLU A 52 6.89 -7.72 20.41
N THR A 53 7.70 -7.76 19.36
CA THR A 53 7.25 -8.27 18.05
C THR A 53 6.83 -9.73 18.12
N ARG A 54 7.57 -10.57 18.85
CA ARG A 54 7.20 -11.99 19.06
C ARG A 54 5.88 -12.17 19.81
N LYS A 55 5.52 -11.28 20.74
CA LYS A 55 4.21 -11.30 21.43
C LYS A 55 3.04 -11.00 20.49
N THR A 56 3.29 -10.30 19.38
CA THR A 56 2.28 -9.93 18.38
C THR A 56 2.23 -10.88 17.18
N LEU A 57 3.11 -11.89 17.12
CA LEU A 57 3.09 -12.90 16.06
C LEU A 57 1.92 -13.85 16.28
N LEU A 58 0.78 -13.47 15.72
CA LEU A 58 -0.39 -14.33 15.62
C LEU A 58 -0.07 -15.54 14.75
N SER A 59 -0.68 -16.68 15.07
CA SER A 59 -0.57 -17.87 14.22
C SER A 59 -1.21 -17.60 12.85
N LYS A 60 -0.79 -18.33 11.81
CA LYS A 60 -1.39 -18.19 10.46
C LYS A 60 -2.91 -18.38 10.49
N GLU A 61 -3.40 -19.29 11.34
CA GLU A 61 -4.82 -19.56 11.52
C GLU A 61 -5.55 -18.39 12.19
N GLU A 62 -4.94 -17.75 13.18
CA GLU A 62 -5.51 -16.56 13.83
C GLU A 62 -5.56 -15.37 12.87
N ILE A 63 -4.52 -15.16 12.07
CA ILE A 63 -4.49 -14.13 11.03
C ILE A 63 -5.61 -14.40 10.03
N TYR A 64 -5.76 -15.65 9.58
CA TYR A 64 -6.82 -16.03 8.66
C TYR A 64 -8.22 -15.75 9.24
N LYS A 65 -8.48 -16.20 10.47
CA LYS A 65 -9.76 -15.95 11.16
C LYS A 65 -10.04 -14.46 11.36
N LYS A 66 -9.03 -13.66 11.73
CA LYS A 66 -9.18 -12.20 11.85
C LYS A 66 -9.48 -11.54 10.51
N ASN A 67 -8.81 -11.98 9.44
CA ASN A 67 -9.04 -11.46 8.10
C ASN A 67 -10.46 -11.77 7.59
N LEU A 68 -10.97 -12.98 7.84
CA LEU A 68 -12.36 -13.33 7.51
C LEU A 68 -13.36 -12.40 8.21
N LYS A 69 -13.18 -12.16 9.51
CA LYS A 69 -14.01 -11.21 10.27
C LYS A 69 -13.94 -9.79 9.71
N LYS A 70 -12.74 -9.32 9.33
CA LYS A 70 -12.57 -8.00 8.68
C LYS A 70 -13.34 -7.93 7.36
N LEU A 71 -13.27 -8.97 6.53
CA LEU A 71 -13.98 -9.04 5.26
C LEU A 71 -15.51 -9.04 5.44
N GLU A 72 -16.02 -9.74 6.44
CA GLU A 72 -17.45 -9.72 6.78
C GLU A 72 -17.92 -8.33 7.19
N LEU A 73 -17.16 -7.63 8.05
CA LEU A 73 -17.48 -6.26 8.46
C LEU A 73 -17.45 -5.29 7.27
N LEU A 74 -16.45 -5.42 6.39
CA LEU A 74 -16.37 -4.62 5.17
C LEU A 74 -17.57 -4.88 4.25
N LYS A 75 -18.02 -6.14 4.14
CA LYS A 75 -19.24 -6.49 3.39
C LYS A 75 -20.48 -5.84 3.97
N GLN A 76 -20.58 -5.71 5.30
CA GLN A 76 -21.71 -5.05 5.96
C GLN A 76 -21.71 -3.54 5.75
N VAL A 77 -20.54 -2.89 5.78
CA VAL A 77 -20.41 -1.44 5.55
C VAL A 77 -20.58 -1.07 4.08
N THR A 78 -20.11 -1.92 3.18
CA THR A 78 -20.20 -1.67 1.75
C THR A 78 -21.60 -1.97 1.23
N THR A 79 -22.33 -0.92 0.86
CA THR A 79 -23.64 -1.05 0.20
C THR A 79 -23.56 -1.49 -1.26
N LEU A 80 -22.37 -1.87 -1.73
CA LEU A 80 -22.10 -2.21 -3.13
C LEU A 80 -22.69 -3.58 -3.47
N LYS A 81 -23.94 -3.59 -3.94
CA LYS A 81 -24.50 -4.72 -4.69
C LYS A 81 -23.91 -4.69 -6.09
N LEU A 82 -22.72 -5.26 -6.24
CA LEU A 82 -22.12 -5.50 -7.55
C LEU A 82 -22.84 -6.65 -8.24
N ASP A 83 -23.16 -6.42 -9.51
CA ASP A 83 -23.71 -7.44 -10.40
C ASP A 83 -22.72 -8.60 -10.58
N GLU A 84 -23.23 -9.82 -10.72
CA GLU A 84 -22.38 -11.02 -10.76
C GLU A 84 -21.45 -11.01 -11.97
N GLU A 85 -21.92 -10.50 -13.11
CA GLU A 85 -21.11 -10.33 -14.31
C GLU A 85 -19.92 -9.39 -14.08
N ILE A 86 -20.15 -8.26 -13.39
CA ILE A 86 -19.11 -7.28 -13.08
C ILE A 86 -18.11 -7.86 -12.08
N LYS A 87 -18.58 -8.59 -11.05
CA LYS A 87 -17.70 -9.31 -10.11
C LYS A 87 -16.80 -10.30 -10.85
N ASN A 88 -17.38 -11.13 -11.70
CA ASN A 88 -16.64 -12.14 -12.44
C ASN A 88 -15.61 -11.52 -13.37
N ARG A 89 -15.96 -10.42 -14.05
CA ARG A 89 -15.02 -9.66 -14.88
C ARG A 89 -13.87 -9.06 -14.06
N ILE A 90 -14.12 -8.53 -12.86
CA ILE A 90 -13.08 -8.00 -11.98
C ILE A 90 -12.16 -9.12 -11.48
N ILE A 91 -12.73 -10.24 -11.04
CA ILE A 91 -11.96 -11.41 -10.58
C ILE A 91 -11.09 -11.94 -11.71
N GLN A 92 -11.69 -12.21 -12.87
CA GLN A 92 -10.97 -12.69 -14.05
C GLN A 92 -9.84 -11.73 -14.44
N ARG A 93 -10.09 -10.41 -14.46
CA ARG A 93 -9.06 -9.41 -14.75
C ARG A 93 -7.90 -9.47 -13.74
N ASN A 94 -8.18 -9.56 -12.44
CA ASN A 94 -7.14 -9.61 -11.42
C ASN A 94 -6.35 -10.93 -11.39
N VAL A 95 -7.00 -12.04 -11.75
CA VAL A 95 -6.35 -13.37 -11.82
C VAL A 95 -5.54 -13.51 -13.10
N THR A 96 -6.13 -13.20 -14.26
CA THR A 96 -5.52 -13.44 -15.58
C THR A 96 -4.62 -12.32 -16.05
N LYS A 97 -4.98 -11.05 -15.79
CA LYS A 97 -4.22 -9.86 -16.20
C LYS A 97 -3.42 -9.29 -15.04
N ARG A 98 -2.77 -10.16 -14.24
CA ARG A 98 -1.67 -9.70 -13.39
C ARG A 98 -0.69 -8.97 -14.30
N PRO A 99 -0.22 -7.77 -13.94
CA PRO A 99 0.79 -7.09 -14.74
C PRO A 99 2.04 -7.98 -14.75
N VAL A 100 2.19 -8.74 -15.84
CA VAL A 100 3.43 -9.43 -16.16
C VAL A 100 4.44 -8.30 -16.26
N LYS A 101 5.47 -8.29 -15.40
CA LYS A 101 6.58 -7.34 -15.53
C LYS A 101 6.98 -7.37 -17.00
N GLY A 102 6.71 -6.28 -17.72
CA GLY A 102 6.96 -6.23 -19.15
C GLY A 102 8.39 -6.67 -19.37
N LYS A 103 8.62 -7.64 -20.27
CA LYS A 103 9.98 -8.09 -20.58
C LYS A 103 10.80 -6.84 -20.86
N SER A 104 11.73 -6.52 -19.97
CA SER A 104 12.57 -5.35 -20.14
C SER A 104 13.30 -5.55 -21.47
N LYS A 105 13.11 -4.63 -22.40
CA LYS A 105 13.88 -4.64 -23.64
C LYS A 105 15.34 -4.58 -23.20
N LYS A 106 16.13 -5.62 -23.49
CA LYS A 106 17.57 -5.61 -23.24
C LYS A 106 18.11 -4.38 -23.93
N LYS A 107 18.74 -3.47 -23.18
CA LYS A 107 19.44 -2.32 -23.76
C LYS A 107 20.48 -2.91 -24.71
N LYS A 108 20.49 -2.46 -25.97
CA LYS A 108 21.55 -2.85 -26.90
C LYS A 108 22.85 -2.31 -26.31
N ASP A 109 23.83 -3.18 -26.11
CA ASP A 109 25.16 -2.78 -25.66
C ASP A 109 25.74 -1.86 -26.73
N LYS A 110 25.91 -0.58 -26.38
CA LYS A 110 26.59 0.38 -27.25
C LYS A 110 28.08 0.05 -27.17
N LYS A 111 28.58 -0.67 -28.18
CA LYS A 111 30.01 -0.87 -28.36
C LYS A 111 30.61 0.46 -28.80
N THR A 112 31.20 1.22 -27.89
CA THR A 112 32.03 2.37 -28.21
C THR A 112 33.31 1.84 -28.85
N VAL A 113 33.43 2.00 -30.17
CA VAL A 113 34.68 1.73 -30.88
C VAL A 113 35.36 3.08 -31.01
N PHE A 114 36.43 3.30 -30.26
CA PHE A 114 37.28 4.46 -30.46
C PHE A 114 37.87 4.36 -31.87
N THR A 115 37.67 5.41 -32.65
CA THR A 115 38.18 5.51 -34.02
C THR A 115 39.55 6.18 -34.02
N GLU A 116 40.34 5.98 -35.07
CA GLU A 116 41.65 6.62 -35.21
C GLU A 116 41.54 8.16 -35.18
N GLU A 117 40.40 8.71 -35.61
CA GLU A 117 40.08 10.14 -35.50
C GLU A 117 39.94 10.62 -34.04
N ASP A 118 39.46 9.77 -33.13
CA ASP A 118 39.34 10.08 -31.71
C ASP A 118 40.72 10.09 -31.03
N PHE A 119 41.63 9.21 -31.45
CA PHE A 119 43.01 9.19 -30.97
C PHE A 119 43.77 10.44 -31.41
N LYS A 120 43.58 10.90 -32.65
CA LYS A 120 44.24 12.10 -33.16
C LYS A 120 43.81 13.37 -32.41
N LYS A 121 42.51 13.48 -32.09
CA LYS A 121 42.01 14.57 -31.22
C LYS A 121 42.62 14.51 -29.82
N PHE A 122 42.82 13.31 -29.29
CA PHE A 122 43.42 13.11 -27.98
C PHE A 122 44.91 13.50 -27.98
N GLU A 123 45.63 13.18 -29.05
CA GLU A 123 47.02 13.61 -29.23
C GLU A 123 47.10 15.15 -29.31
N GLU A 124 46.27 15.78 -30.14
CA GLU A 124 46.21 17.26 -30.25
C GLU A 124 45.92 17.93 -28.90
N GLU A 125 45.05 17.36 -28.06
CA GLU A 125 44.74 17.88 -26.72
C GLU A 125 45.88 17.65 -25.70
N TYR A 126 46.66 16.57 -25.87
CA TYR A 126 47.68 16.16 -24.90
C TYR A 126 49.09 16.68 -25.24
N THR A 127 49.42 16.84 -26.52
CA THR A 127 50.69 17.42 -26.99
C THR A 127 50.58 18.92 -27.28
N GLY A 128 49.52 19.58 -26.79
CA GLY A 128 49.26 21.00 -27.06
C GLY A 128 50.48 21.90 -26.88
N GLU A 129 51.00 22.38 -28.01
CA GLU A 129 51.42 23.77 -28.14
C GLU A 129 50.18 24.65 -28.34
#